data_AF-M5UGP7-F1
#
_entry.id   AF-M5UGP7-F1
#
_cell.length_a   1.000
_cell.length_b   1.000
_cell.length_c   1.000
_cell.angle_alpha   90.00
_cell.angle_beta   90.00
_cell.angle_gamma   90.00
#
_symmetry.space_group_name_H-M   'P 1'
#
loop_
_entity.id
_entity.type
_entity.pdbx_description
1 polymer ?
#
loop_
_entity_poly.entity_id
_entity_poly.type
_entity_poly.pdbx_seq_one_letter_code
_entity_poly.pdbx_strand_id
1 'polypeptide(L)'
;MFTTTARLLASICVCVSLIGVANAQDTKLAKLLVQSPAPANAIAYVHVPSLNKLMSDAEFSSRLTDNVNDIWLISDLDLSSLRPRWEAGYAMMKSAPDAEKIASATGGYVDSIIGTPVVWSPRQSYLVPLEDNRLGFLRPANRSLLSRWIQSDADISDSSYLAALSKQPESYLSFMIAADVRNLISPVPLAEKLKKFTSLKSNQPDSVASTLASVKGFSVIIGRDSLGQCIFTIDFEKSPASLKTIANELLAEILERNGTAAPEVLSWEVKSEGNQLAFKGAITEASLGGLLNIFTLSTEANNISNQMIKLSDSPGSAAEQVAYTTKHYFDEVNKTIEQVRKHKSQTTGGLAKWNDQQARKLDAMGTLNVDPVMVQYGSDVAELLRGNALNVRSTNIQAGKAKASQGLSSGSYYGYGRGYGYGYGYGYSDPNSSADYQRVTDAYARGTAYADFRGVLSQIDKMTASMRRQMTDKYKMQF
;
A
#
# COMPACT_ATOMS: atom_id res chain seq x y z
N MET A 1 -59.53 14.56 -8.31
CA MET A 1 -59.68 14.01 -6.94
C MET A 1 -59.38 12.53 -7.01
N PHE A 2 -58.24 12.09 -6.44
CA PHE A 2 -57.79 10.71 -6.14
C PHE A 2 -57.71 9.73 -7.33
N THR A 3 -56.65 8.99 -7.66
CA THR A 3 -55.36 8.66 -7.01
C THR A 3 -54.42 8.07 -8.07
N THR A 4 -53.17 8.47 -7.96
CA THR A 4 -51.98 8.07 -8.72
C THR A 4 -51.36 6.78 -8.13
N THR A 5 -50.35 6.23 -8.83
CA THR A 5 -49.29 5.30 -8.34
C THR A 5 -49.60 3.82 -8.14
N ALA A 6 -49.30 3.00 -9.16
CA ALA A 6 -48.89 1.59 -9.00
C ALA A 6 -48.20 1.07 -10.28
N ARG A 7 -46.98 1.53 -10.55
CA ARG A 7 -46.05 0.93 -11.56
C ARG A 7 -44.66 1.59 -11.51
N LEU A 8 -44.03 1.60 -10.33
CA LEU A 8 -42.60 1.90 -10.19
C LEU A 8 -42.10 1.49 -8.80
N LEU A 9 -41.99 0.20 -8.52
CA LEU A 9 -41.36 -0.34 -7.30
C LEU A 9 -40.98 -1.80 -7.55
N ALA A 10 -39.85 -2.01 -8.22
CA ALA A 10 -39.17 -3.30 -8.36
C ALA A 10 -37.66 -3.06 -8.47
N SER A 11 -37.11 -2.31 -7.53
CA SER A 11 -35.69 -2.13 -7.25
C SER A 11 -35.61 -1.36 -5.94
N ILE A 12 -34.85 -1.87 -4.96
CA ILE A 12 -34.70 -1.46 -3.55
C ILE A 12 -35.35 -2.46 -2.58
N CYS A 13 -34.55 -2.90 -1.60
CA CYS A 13 -34.82 -3.83 -0.49
C CYS A 13 -34.55 -5.33 -0.71
N VAL A 14 -33.28 -5.69 -0.92
CA VAL A 14 -32.69 -6.86 -0.25
C VAL A 14 -31.42 -6.42 0.47
N CYS A 15 -31.61 -5.64 1.53
CA CYS A 15 -30.71 -5.58 2.67
C CYS A 15 -31.50 -6.15 3.86
N VAL A 16 -30.82 -6.97 4.66
CA VAL A 16 -31.27 -7.68 5.87
C VAL A 16 -31.69 -9.15 5.65
N SER A 17 -31.01 -10.01 6.42
CA SER A 17 -31.30 -11.42 6.74
C SER A 17 -31.00 -12.50 5.70
N LEU A 18 -29.71 -12.72 5.44
CA LEU A 18 -29.21 -14.08 5.32
C LEU A 18 -28.56 -14.46 6.66
N ILE A 19 -29.38 -14.86 7.63
CA ILE A 19 -28.94 -15.81 8.65
C ILE A 19 -28.85 -17.14 7.91
N GLY A 20 -27.78 -17.29 7.13
CA GLY A 20 -27.38 -18.57 6.60
C GLY A 20 -26.95 -19.43 7.76
N VAL A 21 -27.58 -20.59 7.88
CA VAL A 21 -27.25 -21.64 8.84
C VAL A 21 -25.73 -21.82 8.84
N ALA A 22 -25.09 -21.43 9.96
CA ALA A 22 -23.66 -21.52 10.13
C ALA A 22 -23.27 -23.00 10.19
N ASN A 23 -22.96 -23.58 9.03
CA ASN A 23 -21.90 -24.58 9.01
C ASN A 23 -20.66 -23.81 9.45
N ALA A 24 -20.20 -24.07 10.68
CA ALA A 24 -18.95 -23.55 11.20
C ALA A 24 -17.80 -24.12 10.36
N GLN A 25 -17.59 -23.58 9.17
CA GLN A 25 -16.23 -23.41 8.67
C GLN A 25 -15.59 -22.47 9.68
N ASP A 26 -14.75 -23.00 10.56
CA ASP A 26 -13.82 -22.17 11.32
C ASP A 26 -13.08 -21.29 10.30
N THR A 27 -13.44 -20.01 10.22
CA THR A 27 -12.81 -19.11 9.25
C THR A 27 -11.35 -18.97 9.65
N LYS A 28 -10.45 -19.36 8.75
CA LYS A 28 -9.02 -19.46 9.04
C LYS A 28 -8.44 -18.10 9.46
N LEU A 29 -9.01 -17.01 8.92
CA LEU A 29 -8.64 -15.64 9.30
C LEU A 29 -9.01 -15.30 10.75
N ALA A 30 -10.19 -15.73 11.22
CA ALA A 30 -10.60 -15.48 12.61
C ALA A 30 -9.71 -16.23 13.59
N LYS A 31 -9.39 -17.49 13.29
CA LYS A 31 -8.43 -18.27 14.08
C LYS A 31 -7.05 -17.63 14.12
N LEU A 32 -6.54 -17.18 12.96
CA LEU A 32 -5.26 -16.48 12.87
C LEU A 32 -5.26 -15.19 13.72
N LEU A 33 -6.35 -14.42 13.68
CA LEU A 33 -6.48 -13.20 14.46
C LEU A 33 -6.49 -13.45 15.98
N VAL A 34 -7.14 -14.51 16.45
CA VAL A 34 -7.11 -14.92 17.87
C VAL A 34 -5.72 -15.36 18.28
N GLN A 35 -5.02 -16.11 17.42
CA GLN A 35 -3.66 -16.60 17.65
C GLN A 35 -2.57 -15.53 17.41
N SER A 36 -2.95 -14.26 17.31
CA SER A 36 -2.01 -13.20 16.97
C SER A 36 -0.87 -13.10 18.00
N PRO A 37 0.40 -12.98 17.58
CA PRO A 37 1.53 -12.97 18.51
C PRO A 37 1.69 -11.66 19.31
N ALA A 38 0.92 -10.64 18.94
CA ALA A 38 0.80 -9.32 19.55
C ALA A 38 -0.53 -8.67 19.09
N PRO A 39 -0.98 -7.55 19.67
CA PRO A 39 -2.20 -6.88 19.21
C PRO A 39 -2.09 -6.49 17.73
N ALA A 40 -3.02 -6.98 16.91
CA ALA A 40 -3.12 -6.65 15.48
C ALA A 40 -4.11 -5.50 15.27
N ASN A 41 -3.80 -4.60 14.33
CA ASN A 41 -4.72 -3.55 13.89
C ASN A 41 -5.13 -3.72 12.41
N ALA A 42 -4.64 -4.74 11.71
CA ALA A 42 -5.00 -5.03 10.34
C ALA A 42 -5.07 -6.54 10.06
N ILE A 43 -5.97 -6.91 9.14
CA ILE A 43 -6.11 -8.28 8.61
C ILE A 43 -6.19 -8.22 7.08
N ALA A 44 -5.77 -9.29 6.42
CA ALA A 44 -5.97 -9.45 4.98
C ALA A 44 -6.16 -10.91 4.56
N TYR A 45 -6.84 -11.08 3.43
CA TYR A 45 -7.07 -12.37 2.78
C TYR A 45 -6.94 -12.21 1.26
N VAL A 46 -6.32 -13.20 0.60
CA VAL A 46 -6.22 -13.28 -0.86
C VAL A 46 -6.51 -14.69 -1.32
N HIS A 47 -7.50 -14.86 -2.19
CA HIS A 47 -7.71 -16.10 -2.94
C HIS A 47 -7.05 -15.95 -4.31
N VAL A 48 -5.83 -16.48 -4.44
CA VAL A 48 -4.94 -16.23 -5.57
C VAL A 48 -5.53 -16.69 -6.91
N PRO A 49 -6.14 -17.89 -7.06
CA PRO A 49 -6.70 -18.32 -8.34
C PRO A 49 -7.82 -17.41 -8.85
N SER A 50 -8.74 -17.01 -7.97
CA SER A 50 -9.84 -16.11 -8.36
C SER A 50 -9.30 -14.74 -8.73
N LEU A 51 -8.38 -14.19 -7.94
CA LEU A 51 -7.80 -12.88 -8.23
C LEU A 51 -7.00 -12.90 -9.54
N ASN A 52 -6.18 -13.94 -9.80
CA ASN A 52 -5.46 -14.09 -11.05
C ASN A 52 -6.40 -14.16 -12.26
N LYS A 53 -7.52 -14.91 -12.15
CA LYS A 53 -8.55 -14.96 -13.19
C LYS A 53 -9.12 -13.56 -13.46
N LEU A 54 -9.53 -12.85 -12.40
CA LEU A 54 -10.09 -11.50 -12.51
C LEU A 54 -9.10 -10.49 -13.12
N MET A 55 -7.84 -10.54 -12.73
CA MET A 55 -6.78 -9.72 -13.31
C MET A 55 -6.53 -10.10 -14.79
N SER A 56 -6.73 -11.36 -15.17
CA SER A 56 -6.66 -11.83 -16.55
C SER A 56 -7.80 -11.32 -17.41
N ASP A 57 -9.02 -11.43 -16.93
CA ASP A 57 -10.21 -10.94 -17.63
C ASP A 57 -10.16 -9.41 -17.81
N ALA A 58 -9.46 -8.70 -16.92
CA ALA A 58 -9.23 -7.26 -17.00
C ALA A 58 -7.93 -6.86 -17.72
N GLU A 59 -7.21 -7.80 -18.34
CA GLU A 59 -5.96 -7.57 -19.09
C GLU A 59 -4.84 -6.87 -18.29
N PHE A 60 -4.82 -7.03 -16.96
CA PHE A 60 -3.73 -6.48 -16.15
C PHE A 60 -2.41 -7.15 -16.52
N SER A 61 -1.29 -6.45 -16.45
CA SER A 61 0.02 -7.03 -16.79
C SER A 61 0.61 -7.91 -15.68
N SER A 62 0.22 -7.66 -14.43
CA SER A 62 0.74 -8.33 -13.25
C SER A 62 -0.14 -9.50 -12.79
N ARG A 63 0.51 -10.58 -12.35
CA ARG A 63 -0.13 -11.77 -11.76
C ARG A 63 0.63 -12.21 -10.52
N LEU A 64 -0.09 -12.87 -9.61
CA LEU A 64 0.49 -13.62 -8.50
C LEU A 64 0.92 -15.02 -9.02
N THR A 65 1.76 -15.74 -8.27
CA THR A 65 2.14 -17.10 -8.69
C THR A 65 0.93 -18.04 -8.64
N ASP A 66 0.80 -18.94 -9.61
CA ASP A 66 -0.26 -19.95 -9.59
C ASP A 66 0.00 -21.06 -8.56
N ASN A 67 1.10 -21.01 -7.83
CA ASN A 67 1.51 -22.05 -6.88
C ASN A 67 1.11 -21.77 -5.42
N VAL A 68 0.46 -20.63 -5.20
CA VAL A 68 -0.19 -20.27 -3.95
C VAL A 68 -1.69 -20.26 -4.23
N ASN A 69 -2.48 -20.87 -3.36
CA ASN A 69 -3.94 -20.89 -3.46
C ASN A 69 -4.56 -19.74 -2.65
N ASP A 70 -4.10 -19.59 -1.41
CA ASP A 70 -4.69 -18.66 -0.46
C ASP A 70 -3.62 -18.03 0.42
N ILE A 71 -3.88 -16.80 0.87
CA ILE A 71 -3.03 -16.07 1.80
C ILE A 71 -3.91 -15.47 2.89
N TRP A 72 -3.56 -15.69 4.16
CA TRP A 72 -4.16 -15.04 5.33
C TRP A 72 -3.10 -14.26 6.08
N LEU A 73 -3.46 -13.07 6.53
CA LEU A 73 -2.51 -12.10 7.09
C LEU A 73 -3.11 -11.34 8.27
N ILE A 74 -2.25 -11.06 9.24
CA ILE A 74 -2.48 -10.18 10.38
C ILE A 74 -1.25 -9.28 10.57
N SER A 75 -1.46 -8.06 11.07
CA SER A 75 -0.38 -7.09 11.23
C SER A 75 -0.70 -6.00 12.26
N ASP A 76 0.36 -5.43 12.84
CA ASP A 76 0.36 -4.03 13.33
C ASP A 76 0.87 -3.12 12.21
N LEU A 77 -0.07 -2.57 11.45
CA LEU A 77 0.12 -1.67 10.33
C LEU A 77 0.27 -0.23 10.82
N ASP A 78 1.42 0.39 10.54
CA ASP A 78 1.54 1.85 10.61
C ASP A 78 0.81 2.47 9.43
N LEU A 79 -0.36 3.02 9.69
CA LEU A 79 -1.26 3.59 8.69
C LEU A 79 -0.73 4.87 8.04
N SER A 80 0.25 5.55 8.66
CA SER A 80 0.86 6.74 8.05
C SER A 80 1.79 6.36 6.90
N SER A 81 2.55 5.27 7.08
CA SER A 81 3.51 4.76 6.10
C SER A 81 2.95 3.59 5.27
N LEU A 82 1.81 3.03 5.66
CA LEU A 82 1.26 1.76 5.19
C LEU A 82 2.29 0.63 5.26
N ARG A 83 2.96 0.52 6.41
CA ARG A 83 3.99 -0.51 6.65
C ARG A 83 3.68 -1.32 7.89
N PRO A 84 3.72 -2.66 7.80
CA PRO A 84 3.74 -3.52 8.97
C PRO A 84 4.94 -3.18 9.86
N ARG A 85 4.70 -2.89 11.13
CA ARG A 85 5.72 -2.96 12.19
C ARG A 85 6.06 -4.42 12.48
N TRP A 86 5.03 -5.26 12.44
CA TRP A 86 5.14 -6.70 12.31
C TRP A 86 3.98 -7.21 11.46
N GLU A 87 4.19 -8.34 10.79
CA GLU A 87 3.14 -9.08 10.08
C GLU A 87 3.38 -10.58 10.27
N ALA A 88 2.29 -11.33 10.35
CA ALA A 88 2.28 -12.78 10.44
C ALA A 88 1.13 -13.35 9.63
N GLY A 89 1.25 -14.60 9.18
CA GLY A 89 0.21 -15.20 8.37
C GLY A 89 0.59 -16.52 7.75
N TYR A 90 -0.32 -17.04 6.93
CA TYR A 90 -0.16 -18.32 6.26
C TYR A 90 -0.39 -18.16 4.76
N ALA A 91 0.42 -18.86 3.96
CA ALA A 91 0.15 -19.11 2.55
C ALA A 91 -0.13 -20.61 2.35
N MET A 92 -1.17 -20.96 1.61
CA MET A 92 -1.43 -22.34 1.20
C MET A 92 -0.76 -22.58 -0.14
N MET A 93 0.25 -23.44 -0.11
CA MET A 93 1.07 -23.82 -1.24
C MET A 93 0.43 -24.98 -2.00
N LYS A 94 0.71 -25.12 -3.30
CA LYS A 94 0.32 -26.31 -4.07
C LYS A 94 1.19 -27.53 -3.77
N SER A 95 2.41 -27.32 -3.27
CA SER A 95 3.36 -28.36 -2.87
C SER A 95 3.74 -28.19 -1.41
N ALA A 96 4.05 -29.29 -0.73
CA ALA A 96 4.45 -29.28 0.66
C ALA A 96 5.74 -28.44 0.86
N PRO A 97 5.73 -27.45 1.77
CA PRO A 97 6.93 -26.72 2.11
C PRO A 97 7.89 -27.62 2.88
N ASP A 98 9.17 -27.60 2.49
CA ASP A 98 10.26 -28.35 3.11
C ASP A 98 11.31 -27.36 3.63
N ALA A 99 11.74 -27.52 4.88
CA ALA A 99 12.56 -26.52 5.57
C ALA A 99 13.90 -26.30 4.86
N GLU A 100 14.55 -27.39 4.45
CA GLU A 100 15.85 -27.40 3.79
C GLU A 100 15.76 -26.79 2.39
N LYS A 101 14.73 -27.12 1.62
CA LYS A 101 14.48 -26.49 0.31
C LYS A 101 14.15 -25.01 0.44
N ILE A 102 13.39 -24.61 1.45
CA ILE A 102 13.06 -23.20 1.70
C ILE A 102 14.31 -22.43 2.13
N ALA A 103 15.13 -22.98 3.03
CA ALA A 103 16.40 -22.40 3.43
C ALA A 103 17.32 -22.21 2.21
N SER A 104 17.40 -23.24 1.36
CA SER A 104 18.16 -23.19 0.12
C SER A 104 17.61 -22.16 -0.87
N ALA A 105 16.29 -22.03 -1.01
CA ALA A 105 15.66 -21.05 -1.91
C ALA A 105 15.86 -19.60 -1.44
N THR A 106 15.87 -19.38 -0.13
CA THR A 106 15.92 -18.03 0.47
C THR A 106 17.35 -17.60 0.82
N GLY A 107 18.33 -18.50 0.79
CA GLY A 107 19.68 -18.25 1.28
C GLY A 107 19.73 -18.17 2.81
N GLY A 108 18.73 -18.79 3.46
CA GLY A 108 18.56 -18.86 4.90
C GLY A 108 19.18 -20.11 5.51
N TYR A 109 18.79 -20.38 6.75
CA TYR A 109 19.15 -21.61 7.45
C TYR A 109 17.96 -22.15 8.24
N VAL A 110 17.97 -23.47 8.46
CA VAL A 110 17.00 -24.14 9.34
C VAL A 110 17.42 -23.94 10.79
N ASP A 111 16.48 -23.52 11.61
CA ASP A 111 16.57 -23.35 13.07
C ASP A 111 15.41 -24.13 13.71
N SER A 112 15.43 -24.28 15.04
CA SER A 112 14.35 -24.90 15.80
C SER A 112 13.87 -23.95 16.90
N ILE A 113 12.58 -23.64 16.92
CA ILE A 113 11.93 -22.86 17.98
C ILE A 113 10.87 -23.74 18.62
N ILE A 114 11.05 -24.08 19.90
CA ILE A 114 10.12 -24.93 20.67
C ILE A 114 9.87 -26.26 19.93
N GLY A 115 10.95 -26.88 19.44
CA GLY A 115 10.89 -28.12 18.67
C GLY A 115 10.25 -28.00 17.28
N THR A 116 9.76 -26.83 16.88
CA THR A 116 9.22 -26.58 15.54
C THR A 116 10.36 -26.18 14.61
N PRO A 117 10.57 -26.88 13.48
CA PRO A 117 11.52 -26.46 12.47
C PRO A 117 11.05 -25.14 11.84
N VAL A 118 11.95 -24.17 11.78
CA VAL A 118 11.71 -22.87 11.17
C VAL A 118 12.87 -22.52 10.26
N VAL A 119 12.63 -21.72 9.24
CA VAL A 119 13.67 -21.19 8.38
C VAL A 119 13.81 -19.71 8.67
N TRP A 120 15.01 -19.31 9.11
CA TRP A 120 15.37 -17.90 9.13
C TRP A 120 15.79 -17.48 7.72
N SER A 121 15.21 -16.40 7.21
CA SER A 121 15.55 -15.80 5.92
C SER A 121 16.34 -14.50 6.11
N PRO A 122 17.39 -14.26 5.29
CA PRO A 122 18.14 -12.99 5.27
C PRO A 122 17.26 -11.76 5.05
N ARG A 123 16.05 -11.96 4.50
CA ARG A 123 15.03 -10.91 4.32
C ARG A 123 14.33 -10.49 5.61
N GLN A 124 14.89 -10.81 6.78
CA GLN A 124 14.35 -10.49 8.09
C GLN A 124 12.99 -11.14 8.35
N SER A 125 12.80 -12.37 7.89
CA SER A 125 11.58 -13.14 8.15
C SER A 125 11.89 -14.52 8.70
N TYR A 126 10.94 -15.07 9.44
CA TYR A 126 10.86 -16.49 9.69
C TYR A 126 9.79 -17.11 8.80
N LEU A 127 10.10 -18.28 8.26
CA LEU A 127 9.23 -19.10 7.45
C LEU A 127 9.05 -20.43 8.19
N VAL A 128 7.81 -20.86 8.38
CA VAL A 128 7.48 -22.04 9.18
C VAL A 128 6.78 -23.04 8.26
N PRO A 129 7.47 -24.08 7.80
CA PRO A 129 6.81 -25.20 7.12
C PRO A 129 5.81 -25.84 8.08
N LEU A 130 4.54 -25.88 7.69
CA LEU A 130 3.44 -26.49 8.44
C LEU A 130 2.80 -27.59 7.59
N GLU A 131 2.01 -28.43 8.24
CA GLU A 131 1.22 -29.47 7.59
C GLU A 131 0.19 -28.87 6.59
N ASP A 132 -0.45 -29.73 5.80
CA ASP A 132 -1.45 -29.35 4.79
C ASP A 132 -0.95 -28.35 3.72
N ASN A 133 0.32 -28.48 3.32
CA ASN A 133 0.97 -27.58 2.37
C ASN A 133 0.93 -26.10 2.81
N ARG A 134 1.00 -25.84 4.11
CA ARG A 134 0.91 -24.47 4.65
C ARG A 134 2.29 -23.92 4.97
N LEU A 135 2.56 -22.71 4.50
CA LEU A 135 3.75 -21.95 4.86
C LEU A 135 3.36 -20.82 5.81
N GLY A 136 3.78 -20.93 7.06
CA GLY A 136 3.73 -19.83 8.02
C GLY A 136 4.81 -18.78 7.72
N PHE A 137 4.49 -17.53 8.02
CA PHE A 137 5.37 -16.40 7.82
C PHE A 137 5.27 -15.43 8.98
N LEU A 138 6.41 -14.90 9.40
CA LEU A 138 6.49 -13.83 10.39
C LEU A 138 7.63 -12.88 10.07
N ARG A 139 7.34 -11.57 10.13
CA ARG A 139 8.32 -10.49 9.93
C ARG A 139 8.08 -9.39 10.98
N PRO A 140 9.14 -8.75 11.54
CA PRO A 140 10.56 -9.08 11.37
C PRO A 140 10.91 -10.43 12.00
N ALA A 141 12.09 -10.98 11.70
CA ALA A 141 12.62 -12.23 12.26
C ALA A 141 12.88 -12.11 13.78
N ASN A 142 11.81 -12.05 14.56
CA ASN A 142 11.82 -11.92 16.00
C ASN A 142 11.45 -13.26 16.64
N ARG A 143 12.44 -13.91 17.26
CA ARG A 143 12.30 -15.27 17.81
C ARG A 143 11.26 -15.33 18.93
N SER A 144 11.17 -14.30 19.76
CA SER A 144 10.19 -14.20 20.86
C SER A 144 8.77 -13.94 20.37
N LEU A 145 8.62 -13.19 19.26
CA LEU A 145 7.32 -13.00 18.62
C LEU A 145 6.82 -14.31 17.99
N LEU A 146 7.73 -15.03 17.31
CA LEU A 146 7.44 -16.33 16.72
C LEU A 146 7.14 -17.40 17.77
N SER A 147 7.87 -17.44 18.89
CA SER A 147 7.61 -18.38 19.96
C SER A 147 6.19 -18.23 20.51
N ARG A 148 5.72 -16.98 20.71
CA ARG A 148 4.34 -16.69 21.10
C ARG A 148 3.32 -17.15 20.05
N TRP A 149 3.62 -16.92 18.77
CA TRP A 149 2.73 -17.34 17.69
C TRP A 149 2.55 -18.86 17.64
N ILE A 150 3.66 -19.59 17.72
CA ILE A 150 3.68 -21.06 17.68
C ILE A 150 2.96 -21.65 18.90
N GLN A 151 3.19 -21.08 20.09
CA GLN A 151 2.55 -21.53 21.32
C GLN A 151 1.04 -21.30 21.30
N SER A 152 0.56 -20.23 20.66
CA SER A 152 -0.86 -19.89 20.60
C SER A 152 -1.54 -19.72 21.97
N ASP A 153 -0.75 -19.49 23.04
CA ASP A 153 -1.22 -19.44 24.43
C ASP A 153 -1.85 -18.10 24.82
N ALA A 154 -2.02 -17.19 23.87
CA ALA A 154 -2.37 -15.82 24.17
C ALA A 154 -3.58 -15.36 23.33
N ASP A 155 -4.69 -15.08 24.02
CA ASP A 155 -5.82 -14.35 23.46
C ASP A 155 -5.50 -12.84 23.55
N ILE A 156 -4.83 -12.32 22.51
CA ILE A 156 -4.33 -10.93 22.44
C ILE A 156 -5.20 -10.06 21.50
N SER A 157 -6.34 -10.57 21.04
CA SER A 157 -7.14 -9.87 20.03
C SER A 157 -8.19 -8.94 20.65
N ASP A 158 -7.85 -7.65 20.74
CA ASP A 158 -8.72 -6.63 21.35
C ASP A 158 -9.67 -5.92 20.35
N SER A 159 -9.60 -6.23 19.05
CA SER A 159 -10.39 -5.55 18.03
C SER A 159 -11.68 -6.30 17.69
N SER A 160 -12.80 -5.87 18.28
CA SER A 160 -14.14 -6.33 17.89
C SER A 160 -14.49 -6.01 16.43
N TYR A 161 -13.91 -4.94 15.88
CA TYR A 161 -14.06 -4.58 14.47
C TYR A 161 -13.42 -5.62 13.54
N LEU A 162 -12.15 -5.95 13.76
CA LEU A 162 -11.46 -6.97 12.97
C LEU A 162 -12.03 -8.36 13.22
N ALA A 163 -12.46 -8.67 14.44
CA ALA A 163 -13.12 -9.93 14.76
C ALA A 163 -14.40 -10.13 13.93
N ALA A 164 -15.19 -9.08 13.71
CA ALA A 164 -16.37 -9.15 12.85
C ALA A 164 -15.98 -9.39 11.36
N LEU A 165 -14.99 -8.65 10.85
CA LEU A 165 -14.55 -8.77 9.46
C LEU A 165 -13.78 -10.07 9.18
N SER A 166 -13.13 -10.66 10.17
CA SER A 166 -12.44 -11.96 10.04
C SER A 166 -13.39 -13.14 9.79
N LYS A 167 -14.70 -12.92 9.96
CA LYS A 167 -15.76 -13.90 9.71
C LYS A 167 -16.40 -13.75 8.34
N GLN A 168 -15.90 -12.85 7.49
CA GLN A 168 -16.38 -12.72 6.11
C GLN A 168 -16.21 -14.05 5.37
N PRO A 169 -17.23 -14.55 4.65
CA PRO A 169 -17.13 -15.87 4.04
C PRO A 169 -16.12 -15.88 2.89
N GLU A 170 -15.05 -16.65 3.05
CA GLU A 170 -13.92 -16.77 2.10
C GLU A 170 -14.37 -17.22 0.71
N SER A 171 -15.48 -17.96 0.62
CA SER A 171 -16.09 -18.40 -0.64
C SER A 171 -16.50 -17.26 -1.57
N TYR A 172 -16.76 -16.06 -1.04
CA TYR A 172 -17.10 -14.88 -1.84
C TYR A 172 -15.90 -14.00 -2.16
N LEU A 173 -14.80 -14.15 -1.42
CA LEU A 173 -13.67 -13.24 -1.48
C LEU A 173 -12.65 -13.69 -2.54
N SER A 174 -12.21 -12.73 -3.36
CA SER A 174 -10.93 -12.81 -4.08
C SER A 174 -9.83 -12.07 -3.32
N PHE A 175 -10.19 -10.97 -2.68
CA PHE A 175 -9.27 -10.12 -1.92
C PHE A 175 -10.03 -9.39 -0.81
N MET A 176 -9.41 -9.27 0.35
CA MET A 176 -9.86 -8.41 1.45
C MET A 176 -8.66 -7.84 2.19
N ILE A 177 -8.76 -6.56 2.56
CA ILE A 177 -7.93 -5.94 3.61
C ILE A 177 -8.85 -5.16 4.52
N ALA A 178 -8.58 -5.18 5.82
CA ALA A 178 -9.26 -4.33 6.79
C ALA A 178 -8.29 -3.84 7.86
N ALA A 179 -8.56 -2.64 8.39
CA ALA A 179 -7.80 -2.07 9.48
C ALA A 179 -8.71 -1.39 10.51
N ASP A 180 -8.41 -1.61 11.79
CA ASP A 180 -8.96 -0.88 12.92
C ASP A 180 -8.14 0.40 13.12
N VAL A 181 -8.82 1.53 13.05
CA VAL A 181 -8.21 2.86 13.14
C VAL A 181 -8.82 3.69 14.26
N ARG A 182 -9.57 3.05 15.18
CA ARG A 182 -10.16 3.72 16.35
C ARG A 182 -9.10 4.51 17.10
N ASN A 183 -9.47 5.74 17.48
CA ASN A 183 -8.62 6.66 18.24
C ASN A 183 -7.31 7.07 17.55
N LEU A 184 -7.12 6.78 16.25
CA LEU A 184 -5.93 7.19 15.51
C LEU A 184 -5.96 8.67 15.12
N ILE A 185 -7.16 9.19 14.86
CA ILE A 185 -7.35 10.51 14.26
C ILE A 185 -7.79 11.50 15.35
N SER A 186 -6.94 12.48 15.63
CA SER A 186 -7.33 13.62 16.46
C SER A 186 -8.05 14.67 15.61
N PRO A 187 -9.27 15.12 16.00
CA PRO A 187 -10.06 16.06 15.20
C PRO A 187 -9.41 17.45 15.11
N VAL A 188 -8.71 17.90 16.16
CA VAL A 188 -8.11 19.24 16.23
C VAL A 188 -7.03 19.46 15.15
N PRO A 189 -5.93 18.68 15.11
CA PRO A 189 -4.93 18.84 14.06
C PRO A 189 -5.46 18.44 12.68
N LEU A 190 -6.48 17.58 12.60
CA LEU A 190 -7.12 17.25 11.33
C LEU A 190 -7.88 18.46 10.76
N ALA A 191 -8.64 19.20 11.57
CA ALA A 191 -9.35 20.40 11.12
C ALA A 191 -8.40 21.43 10.50
N GLU A 192 -7.23 21.67 11.11
CA GLU A 192 -6.20 22.54 10.55
C GLU A 192 -5.64 22.04 9.21
N LYS A 193 -5.46 20.72 9.06
CA LYS A 193 -5.03 20.13 7.78
C LYS A 193 -6.12 20.27 6.72
N LEU A 194 -7.38 20.05 7.10
CA LEU A 194 -8.54 20.10 6.22
C LEU A 194 -8.80 21.50 5.66
N LYS A 195 -8.39 22.59 6.33
CA LYS A 195 -8.45 23.95 5.74
C LYS A 195 -7.74 24.09 4.40
N LYS A 196 -6.80 23.19 4.08
CA LYS A 196 -6.05 23.19 2.82
C LYS A 196 -6.69 22.30 1.75
N PHE A 197 -7.81 21.64 2.05
CA PHE A 197 -8.48 20.72 1.15
C PHE A 197 -9.48 21.47 0.29
N THR A 198 -9.37 21.28 -1.03
CA THR A 198 -10.30 21.88 -1.99
C THR A 198 -11.61 21.10 -2.04
N SER A 199 -11.56 19.80 -1.75
CA SER A 199 -12.72 18.89 -1.70
C SER A 199 -13.76 19.26 -0.63
N LEU A 200 -13.42 20.08 0.37
CA LEU A 200 -14.38 20.48 1.40
C LEU A 200 -15.54 21.31 0.87
N LYS A 201 -15.33 22.07 -0.21
CA LYS A 201 -16.30 23.03 -0.75
C LYS A 201 -16.77 23.99 0.37
N SER A 202 -18.06 24.01 0.67
CA SER A 202 -18.67 24.83 1.74
C SER A 202 -18.68 24.16 3.12
N ASN A 203 -18.21 22.91 3.25
CA ASN A 203 -18.21 22.20 4.52
C ASN A 203 -17.16 22.75 5.47
N GLN A 204 -17.53 22.93 6.74
CA GLN A 204 -16.64 23.44 7.76
C GLN A 204 -15.58 22.38 8.13
N PRO A 205 -14.27 22.72 8.12
CA PRO A 205 -13.19 21.79 8.44
C PRO A 205 -13.38 21.06 9.78
N ASP A 206 -13.86 21.76 10.81
CA ASP A 206 -14.08 21.17 12.15
C ASP A 206 -15.18 20.10 12.15
N SER A 207 -16.25 20.31 11.39
CA SER A 207 -17.36 19.34 11.27
C SER A 207 -16.91 18.07 10.55
N VAL A 208 -16.17 18.24 9.44
CA VAL A 208 -15.60 17.12 8.68
C VAL A 208 -14.55 16.39 9.53
N ALA A 209 -13.66 17.10 10.21
CA ALA A 209 -12.67 16.52 11.11
C ALA A 209 -13.31 15.73 12.25
N SER A 210 -14.35 16.26 12.88
CA SER A 210 -15.10 15.58 13.93
C SER A 210 -15.75 14.29 13.44
N THR A 211 -16.21 14.25 12.18
CA THR A 211 -16.79 13.04 11.57
C THR A 211 -15.70 12.03 11.26
N LEU A 212 -14.62 12.44 10.59
CA LEU A 212 -13.47 11.58 10.28
C LEU A 212 -12.74 11.05 11.54
N ALA A 213 -12.73 11.81 12.63
CA ALA A 213 -12.17 11.35 13.91
C ALA A 213 -12.98 10.22 14.55
N SER A 214 -14.24 10.03 14.14
CA SER A 214 -15.10 8.95 14.65
C SER A 214 -14.99 7.66 13.86
N VAL A 215 -14.03 7.54 12.93
CA VAL A 215 -13.82 6.31 12.17
C VAL A 215 -13.37 5.20 13.11
N LYS A 216 -14.06 4.05 13.01
CA LYS A 216 -13.68 2.80 13.67
C LYS A 216 -12.65 2.04 12.86
N GLY A 217 -12.87 1.94 11.57
CA GLY A 217 -12.03 1.15 10.69
C GLY A 217 -12.47 1.29 9.25
N PHE A 218 -11.71 0.63 8.38
CA PHE A 218 -12.08 0.51 6.99
C PHE A 218 -11.81 -0.90 6.48
N SER A 219 -12.47 -1.25 5.37
CA SER A 219 -12.23 -2.48 4.63
C SER A 219 -12.26 -2.22 3.12
N VAL A 220 -11.39 -2.89 2.37
CA VAL A 220 -11.49 -3.03 0.92
C VAL A 220 -11.78 -4.50 0.62
N ILE A 221 -12.85 -4.76 -0.13
CA ILE A 221 -13.29 -6.11 -0.50
C ILE A 221 -13.46 -6.20 -2.02
N ILE A 222 -12.95 -7.28 -2.61
CA ILE A 222 -13.17 -7.65 -4.00
C ILE A 222 -13.75 -9.06 -4.03
N GLY A 223 -14.93 -9.18 -4.62
CA GLY A 223 -15.62 -10.46 -4.80
C GLY A 223 -14.99 -11.34 -5.88
N ARG A 224 -15.55 -12.53 -6.11
CA ARG A 224 -15.09 -13.46 -7.17
C ARG A 224 -15.61 -13.17 -8.58
N ASP A 225 -16.53 -12.22 -8.71
CA ASP A 225 -17.24 -11.99 -9.98
C ASP A 225 -16.54 -10.97 -10.89
N SER A 226 -16.01 -9.87 -10.33
CA SER A 226 -15.46 -8.78 -11.14
C SER A 226 -14.58 -7.81 -10.35
N LEU A 227 -13.49 -7.34 -10.97
CA LEU A 227 -12.73 -6.15 -10.49
C LEU A 227 -13.54 -4.85 -10.60
N GLY A 228 -14.65 -4.86 -11.35
CA GLY A 228 -15.62 -3.78 -11.44
C GLY A 228 -16.46 -3.56 -10.18
N GLN A 229 -16.37 -4.47 -9.20
CA GLN A 229 -17.18 -4.46 -7.98
C GLN A 229 -16.32 -4.40 -6.71
N CYS A 230 -15.22 -3.62 -6.75
CA CYS A 230 -14.47 -3.31 -5.54
C CYS A 230 -15.34 -2.47 -4.60
N ILE A 231 -15.35 -2.82 -3.31
CA ILE A 231 -16.09 -2.12 -2.27
C ILE A 231 -15.09 -1.63 -1.22
N PHE A 232 -14.98 -0.32 -1.07
CA PHE A 232 -14.29 0.31 0.04
C PHE A 232 -15.30 0.84 1.05
N THR A 233 -15.26 0.35 2.28
CA THR A 233 -16.18 0.74 3.35
C THR A 233 -15.40 1.40 4.47
N ILE A 234 -15.93 2.51 4.98
CA ILE A 234 -15.46 3.17 6.19
C ILE A 234 -16.58 3.10 7.23
N ASP A 235 -16.27 2.53 8.38
CA ASP A 235 -17.19 2.40 9.50
C ASP A 235 -16.91 3.50 10.53
N PHE A 236 -17.98 4.10 11.06
CA PHE A 236 -17.91 5.22 12.00
C PHE A 236 -18.62 4.89 13.33
N GLU A 237 -18.33 5.66 14.37
CA GLU A 237 -19.08 5.66 15.62
C GLU A 237 -20.38 6.45 15.52
N LYS A 238 -20.40 7.48 14.67
CA LYS A 238 -21.58 8.30 14.37
C LYS A 238 -21.81 8.40 12.87
N SER A 239 -23.00 8.83 12.46
CA SER A 239 -23.37 8.84 11.04
C SER A 239 -22.45 9.75 10.19
N PRO A 240 -21.91 9.26 9.06
CA PRO A 240 -21.10 10.05 8.12
C PRO A 240 -21.94 10.72 7.02
N ALA A 241 -23.26 10.81 7.17
CA ALA A 241 -24.16 11.29 6.10
C ALA A 241 -23.79 12.67 5.53
N SER A 242 -23.23 13.56 6.35
CA SER A 242 -22.75 14.88 5.93
C SER A 242 -21.60 14.82 4.92
N LEU A 243 -20.82 13.73 4.91
CA LEU A 243 -19.68 13.56 4.01
C LEU A 243 -20.12 13.13 2.60
N LYS A 244 -21.33 12.61 2.42
CA LYS A 244 -21.77 11.94 1.18
C LYS A 244 -21.57 12.82 -0.06
N THR A 245 -21.85 14.12 0.02
CA THR A 245 -21.77 15.06 -1.12
C THR A 245 -20.35 15.42 -1.53
N ILE A 246 -19.36 15.19 -0.66
CA ILE A 246 -17.94 15.45 -0.91
C ILE A 246 -17.10 14.17 -0.89
N ALA A 247 -17.71 13.00 -0.67
CA ALA A 247 -17.03 11.77 -0.33
C ALA A 247 -15.98 11.36 -1.35
N ASN A 248 -16.32 11.32 -2.64
CA ASN A 248 -15.40 10.93 -3.71
C ASN A 248 -14.21 11.88 -3.82
N GLU A 249 -14.47 13.19 -3.84
CA GLU A 249 -13.43 14.22 -3.95
C GLU A 249 -12.54 14.23 -2.71
N LEU A 250 -13.12 14.07 -1.52
CA LEU A 250 -12.40 14.00 -0.26
C LEU A 250 -11.51 12.76 -0.21
N LEU A 251 -12.04 11.58 -0.57
CA LEU A 251 -11.25 10.35 -0.58
C LEU A 251 -10.11 10.43 -1.60
N ALA A 252 -10.38 10.89 -2.82
CA ALA A 252 -9.36 11.08 -3.85
C ALA A 252 -8.25 12.03 -3.35
N GLU A 253 -8.63 13.17 -2.78
CA GLU A 253 -7.65 14.14 -2.26
C GLU A 253 -6.86 13.59 -1.06
N ILE A 254 -7.50 12.81 -0.16
CA ILE A 254 -6.81 12.12 0.93
C ILE A 254 -5.77 11.15 0.37
N LEU A 255 -6.15 10.29 -0.58
CA LEU A 255 -5.25 9.29 -1.16
C LEU A 255 -4.07 9.96 -1.86
N GLU A 256 -4.34 10.97 -2.69
CA GLU A 256 -3.29 11.71 -3.42
C GLU A 256 -2.29 12.41 -2.49
N ARG A 257 -2.79 13.07 -1.44
CA ARG A 257 -1.92 13.71 -0.42
C ARG A 257 -1.11 12.69 0.36
N ASN A 258 -1.57 11.44 0.45
CA ASN A 258 -0.88 10.32 1.07
C ASN A 258 -0.03 9.51 0.08
N GLY A 259 0.15 9.97 -1.15
CA GLY A 259 1.01 9.34 -2.16
C GLY A 259 0.44 8.13 -2.87
N THR A 260 -0.87 7.96 -2.81
CA THR A 260 -1.59 6.92 -3.54
C THR A 260 -2.54 7.60 -4.51
N ALA A 261 -2.26 7.53 -5.81
CA ALA A 261 -3.21 8.01 -6.81
C ALA A 261 -4.22 6.90 -7.10
N ALA A 262 -5.49 7.16 -6.82
CA ALA A 262 -6.62 6.29 -7.18
C ALA A 262 -7.70 7.12 -7.88
N PRO A 263 -7.41 7.65 -9.09
CA PRO A 263 -8.32 8.55 -9.79
C PRO A 263 -9.69 7.94 -10.08
N GLU A 264 -9.78 6.61 -10.17
CA GLU A 264 -11.04 5.87 -10.34
C GLU A 264 -12.05 6.15 -9.23
N VAL A 265 -11.61 6.50 -8.02
CA VAL A 265 -12.49 6.77 -6.89
C VAL A 265 -13.45 7.93 -7.17
N LEU A 266 -13.07 8.86 -8.04
CA LEU A 266 -13.93 9.98 -8.43
C LEU A 266 -15.22 9.53 -9.16
N SER A 267 -15.23 8.34 -9.78
CA SER A 267 -16.40 7.80 -10.49
C SER A 267 -17.16 6.73 -9.70
N TRP A 268 -16.71 6.38 -8.50
CA TRP A 268 -17.34 5.33 -7.70
C TRP A 268 -18.70 5.75 -7.14
N GLU A 269 -19.62 4.81 -7.06
CA GLU A 269 -20.91 5.00 -6.40
C GLU A 269 -20.69 5.15 -4.89
N VAL A 270 -21.29 6.17 -4.27
CA VAL A 270 -21.21 6.40 -2.82
C VAL A 270 -22.55 6.18 -2.15
N LYS A 271 -22.55 5.29 -1.15
CA LYS A 271 -23.67 5.06 -0.24
C LYS A 271 -23.29 5.45 1.17
N SER A 272 -24.22 6.10 1.87
CA SER A 272 -24.11 6.35 3.30
C SER A 272 -25.36 5.80 3.96
N GLU A 273 -25.18 4.78 4.80
CA GLU A 273 -26.25 4.06 5.47
C GLU A 273 -25.86 3.84 6.93
N GLY A 274 -26.69 4.32 7.87
CA GLY A 274 -26.38 4.31 9.30
C GLY A 274 -25.04 4.98 9.61
N ASN A 275 -24.09 4.17 10.08
CA ASN A 275 -22.73 4.60 10.44
C ASN A 275 -21.67 4.17 9.42
N GLN A 276 -22.07 3.85 8.19
CA GLN A 276 -21.17 3.43 7.13
C GLN A 276 -21.15 4.42 5.97
N LEU A 277 -19.97 4.58 5.38
CA LEU A 277 -19.76 5.24 4.09
C LEU A 277 -19.07 4.22 3.18
N ALA A 278 -19.78 3.76 2.15
CA ALA A 278 -19.32 2.76 1.21
C ALA A 278 -19.13 3.37 -0.17
N PHE A 279 -18.00 3.05 -0.80
CA PHE A 279 -17.65 3.41 -2.15
C PHE A 279 -17.56 2.14 -2.99
N LYS A 280 -18.25 2.10 -4.13
CA LYS A 280 -18.27 0.94 -5.02
C LYS A 280 -17.88 1.32 -6.43
N GLY A 281 -16.94 0.57 -7.02
CA GLY A 281 -16.61 0.74 -8.43
C GLY A 281 -15.45 -0.14 -8.90
N ALA A 282 -14.96 0.16 -10.10
CA ALA A 282 -13.86 -0.57 -10.70
C ALA A 282 -12.51 -0.16 -10.09
N ILE A 283 -11.68 -1.14 -9.74
CA ILE A 283 -10.30 -0.92 -9.29
C ILE A 283 -9.31 -1.01 -10.45
N THR A 284 -8.33 -0.12 -10.50
CA THR A 284 -7.27 -0.16 -11.51
C THR A 284 -6.11 -1.09 -11.11
N GLU A 285 -5.28 -1.47 -12.08
CA GLU A 285 -4.07 -2.27 -11.84
C GLU A 285 -3.13 -1.59 -10.84
N ALA A 286 -2.98 -0.27 -10.94
CA ALA A 286 -2.11 0.49 -10.06
C ALA A 286 -2.61 0.46 -8.59
N SER A 287 -3.90 0.67 -8.37
CA SER A 287 -4.50 0.64 -7.03
C SER A 287 -4.48 -0.76 -6.42
N LEU A 288 -4.84 -1.79 -7.20
CA LEU A 288 -4.78 -3.18 -6.72
C LEU A 288 -3.34 -3.60 -6.40
N GLY A 289 -2.38 -3.25 -7.26
CA GLY A 289 -0.96 -3.48 -7.00
C GLY A 289 -0.48 -2.78 -5.74
N GLY A 290 -0.92 -1.54 -5.49
CA GLY A 290 -0.65 -0.81 -4.26
C GLY A 290 -1.15 -1.53 -3.01
N LEU A 291 -2.37 -2.07 -3.04
CA LEU A 291 -2.95 -2.84 -1.94
C LEU A 291 -2.21 -4.16 -1.68
N LEU A 292 -1.88 -4.90 -2.74
CA LEU A 292 -1.15 -6.17 -2.64
C LEU A 292 0.27 -6.00 -2.08
N ASN A 293 0.86 -4.80 -2.24
CA ASN A 293 2.19 -4.46 -1.77
C ASN A 293 2.24 -3.92 -0.32
N ILE A 294 1.09 -3.80 0.37
CA ILE A 294 1.07 -3.39 1.78
C ILE A 294 1.76 -4.45 2.66
N PHE A 295 1.55 -5.73 2.34
CA PHE A 295 2.10 -6.86 3.09
C PHE A 295 3.18 -7.57 2.28
N THR A 296 4.23 -8.07 2.94
CA THR A 296 5.35 -8.70 2.22
C THR A 296 5.15 -10.20 1.99
N LEU A 297 4.26 -10.86 2.75
CA LEU A 297 4.00 -12.30 2.60
C LEU A 297 3.57 -12.70 1.19
N SER A 298 2.71 -11.90 0.53
CA SER A 298 2.28 -12.18 -0.84
C SER A 298 3.47 -12.29 -1.78
N THR A 299 4.42 -11.36 -1.66
CA THR A 299 5.66 -11.35 -2.44
C THR A 299 6.59 -12.49 -2.03
N GLU A 300 6.72 -12.77 -0.74
CA GLU A 300 7.62 -13.80 -0.23
C GLU A 300 7.16 -15.21 -0.62
N ALA A 301 5.87 -15.52 -0.44
CA ALA A 301 5.28 -16.79 -0.86
C ALA A 301 5.41 -17.00 -2.37
N ASN A 302 5.17 -15.94 -3.17
CA ASN A 302 5.39 -15.97 -4.62
C ASN A 302 6.84 -16.31 -4.97
N ASN A 303 7.80 -15.63 -4.34
CA ASN A 303 9.22 -15.81 -4.59
C ASN A 303 9.70 -17.22 -4.22
N ILE A 304 9.36 -17.67 -3.02
CA ILE A 304 9.72 -19.00 -2.51
C ILE A 304 9.14 -20.09 -3.40
N SER A 305 7.86 -19.98 -3.77
CA SER A 305 7.23 -20.98 -4.61
C SER A 305 7.87 -21.07 -5.99
N ASN A 306 8.16 -19.92 -6.62
CA ASN A 306 8.81 -19.87 -7.92
C ASN A 306 10.24 -20.43 -7.86
N GLN A 307 10.97 -20.18 -6.78
CA GLN A 307 12.32 -20.72 -6.58
C GLN A 307 12.32 -22.22 -6.31
N MET A 308 11.36 -22.74 -5.52
CA MET A 308 11.26 -24.17 -5.23
C MET A 308 10.95 -24.98 -6.50
N ILE A 309 10.08 -24.49 -7.38
CA ILE A 309 9.81 -25.13 -8.68
C ILE A 309 11.05 -25.15 -9.56
N LYS A 310 11.79 -24.05 -9.62
CA LYS A 310 13.04 -24.00 -10.41
C LYS A 310 14.11 -24.93 -9.85
N LEU A 311 14.18 -25.10 -8.54
CA LEU A 311 15.09 -26.06 -7.90
C LEU A 311 14.68 -27.52 -8.19
N SER A 312 13.39 -27.82 -8.34
CA SER A 312 12.91 -29.16 -8.67
C SER A 312 12.92 -29.47 -10.17
N ASP A 313 12.76 -28.46 -11.03
CA ASP A 313 12.61 -28.60 -12.48
C ASP A 313 13.88 -28.20 -13.26
N SER A 314 15.02 -28.00 -12.60
CA SER A 314 16.29 -27.72 -13.30
C SER A 314 16.98 -29.03 -13.74
N PRO A 315 16.95 -29.39 -15.04
CA PRO A 315 18.08 -30.07 -15.64
C PRO A 315 19.14 -29.01 -15.96
N GLY A 316 20.25 -28.97 -15.22
CA GLY A 316 21.34 -28.05 -15.55
C GLY A 316 22.40 -27.83 -14.48
N SER A 317 23.55 -27.33 -14.93
CA SER A 317 24.67 -26.93 -14.09
C SER A 317 24.34 -25.68 -13.26
N ALA A 318 25.06 -25.45 -12.16
CA ALA A 318 24.90 -24.25 -11.32
C ALA A 318 24.98 -22.92 -12.11
N ALA A 319 25.71 -22.90 -13.24
CA ALA A 319 25.84 -21.74 -14.10
C ALA A 319 24.54 -21.36 -14.84
N GLU A 320 23.76 -22.35 -15.28
CA GLU A 320 22.48 -22.12 -15.96
C GLU A 320 21.43 -21.60 -14.97
N GLN A 321 21.43 -22.12 -13.74
CA GLN A 321 20.56 -21.64 -12.67
C GLN A 321 20.82 -20.15 -12.36
N VAL A 322 22.09 -19.74 -12.32
CA VAL A 322 22.46 -18.34 -12.13
C VAL A 322 21.95 -17.47 -13.28
N ALA A 323 22.11 -17.92 -14.54
CA ALA A 323 21.65 -17.18 -15.71
C ALA A 323 20.13 -16.90 -15.68
N TYR A 324 19.33 -17.93 -15.43
CA TYR A 324 17.86 -17.81 -15.36
C TYR A 324 17.39 -16.96 -14.18
N THR A 325 18.01 -17.14 -13.00
CA THR A 325 17.66 -16.36 -11.81
C THR A 325 18.03 -14.89 -11.99
N THR A 326 19.15 -14.62 -12.65
CA THR A 326 19.58 -13.26 -13.03
C THR A 326 18.62 -12.60 -14.00
N LYS A 327 18.13 -13.31 -15.03
CA LYS A 327 17.12 -12.76 -15.96
C LYS A 327 15.81 -12.43 -15.23
N HIS A 328 15.33 -13.35 -14.40
CA HIS A 328 14.11 -13.10 -13.62
C HIS A 328 14.26 -11.86 -12.71
N TYR A 329 15.40 -11.72 -12.04
CA TYR A 329 15.70 -10.53 -11.25
C TYR A 329 15.61 -9.26 -12.11
N PHE A 330 16.25 -9.25 -13.28
CA PHE A 330 16.21 -8.12 -14.22
C PHE A 330 14.79 -7.76 -14.66
N ASP A 331 13.97 -8.76 -15.01
CA ASP A 331 12.59 -8.56 -15.44
C ASP A 331 11.74 -7.90 -14.33
N GLU A 332 11.90 -8.33 -13.08
CA GLU A 332 11.18 -7.76 -11.93
C GLU A 332 11.63 -6.33 -11.58
N VAL A 333 12.94 -6.03 -11.74
CA VAL A 333 13.44 -4.64 -11.63
C VAL A 333 12.79 -3.76 -12.71
N ASN A 334 12.78 -4.21 -13.97
CA ASN A 334 12.18 -3.46 -15.08
C ASN A 334 10.69 -3.24 -14.91
N LYS A 335 9.95 -4.24 -14.45
CA LYS A 335 8.53 -4.12 -14.13
C LYS A 335 8.29 -3.05 -13.07
N THR A 336 9.15 -2.98 -12.06
CA THR A 336 9.10 -1.95 -11.02
C THR A 336 9.43 -0.56 -11.58
N ILE A 337 10.44 -0.44 -12.46
CA ILE A 337 10.76 0.82 -13.16
C ILE A 337 9.57 1.31 -14.00
N GLU A 338 8.89 0.42 -14.71
CA GLU A 338 7.72 0.78 -15.51
C GLU A 338 6.53 1.21 -14.64
N GLN A 339 6.35 0.61 -13.47
CA GLN A 339 5.38 1.09 -12.47
C GLN A 339 5.72 2.49 -11.97
N VAL A 340 7.00 2.79 -11.72
CA VAL A 340 7.46 4.14 -11.38
C VAL A 340 7.17 5.13 -12.52
N ARG A 341 7.48 4.75 -13.77
CA ARG A 341 7.29 5.61 -14.96
C ARG A 341 5.82 5.98 -15.18
N LYS A 342 4.91 5.01 -14.98
CA LYS A 342 3.47 5.19 -15.19
C LYS A 342 2.79 5.97 -14.05
N HIS A 343 3.43 6.06 -12.88
CA HIS A 343 2.84 6.74 -11.74
C HIS A 343 2.78 8.26 -11.95
N LYS A 344 1.60 8.83 -11.74
CA LYS A 344 1.37 10.27 -11.74
C LYS A 344 0.88 10.68 -10.35
N SER A 345 1.60 11.61 -9.71
CA SER A 345 1.19 12.22 -8.45
C SER A 345 0.77 13.67 -8.69
N GLN A 346 -0.18 14.19 -7.92
CA GLN A 346 -0.49 15.63 -7.88
C GLN A 346 0.42 16.39 -6.90
N THR A 347 0.96 15.67 -5.91
CA THR A 347 1.80 16.25 -4.87
C THR A 347 3.23 15.70 -4.94
N THR A 348 4.20 16.55 -4.64
CA THR A 348 5.61 16.14 -4.54
C THR A 348 5.81 15.13 -3.40
N GLY A 349 5.12 15.32 -2.28
CA GLY A 349 5.15 14.36 -1.16
C GLY A 349 4.65 12.96 -1.57
N GLY A 350 3.61 12.90 -2.40
CA GLY A 350 3.10 11.66 -2.92
C GLY A 350 4.08 10.93 -3.84
N LEU A 351 4.71 11.66 -4.76
CA LEU A 351 5.77 11.14 -5.61
C LEU A 351 6.94 10.58 -4.78
N ALA A 352 7.37 11.31 -3.75
CA ALA A 352 8.44 10.87 -2.87
C ALA A 352 8.08 9.58 -2.11
N LYS A 353 6.84 9.45 -1.64
CA LYS A 353 6.39 8.22 -0.96
C LYS A 353 6.35 7.04 -1.92
N TRP A 354 5.81 7.22 -3.12
CA TRP A 354 5.78 6.19 -4.15
C TRP A 354 7.19 5.70 -4.49
N ASN A 355 8.13 6.61 -4.74
CA ASN A 355 9.51 6.24 -5.06
C ASN A 355 10.20 5.51 -3.90
N ASP A 356 9.98 5.93 -2.64
CA ASP A 356 10.47 5.23 -1.44
C ASP A 356 9.85 3.83 -1.29
N GLN A 357 8.59 3.63 -1.69
CA GLN A 357 7.96 2.30 -1.70
C GLN A 357 8.58 1.39 -2.77
N GLN A 358 8.77 1.88 -3.98
CA GLN A 358 9.37 1.09 -5.07
C GLN A 358 10.85 0.76 -4.80
N ALA A 359 11.62 1.70 -4.25
CA ALA A 359 12.99 1.44 -3.81
C ALA A 359 13.08 0.28 -2.81
N ARG A 360 12.18 0.23 -1.82
CA ARG A 360 12.16 -0.84 -0.82
C ARG A 360 11.78 -2.20 -1.39
N LYS A 361 10.86 -2.21 -2.37
CA LYS A 361 10.51 -3.42 -3.08
C LYS A 361 11.75 -4.02 -3.75
N LEU A 362 12.58 -3.17 -4.37
CA LEU A 362 13.85 -3.58 -4.97
C LEU A 362 14.84 -4.09 -3.91
N ASP A 363 15.01 -3.39 -2.78
CA ASP A 363 15.90 -3.85 -1.69
C ASP A 363 15.50 -5.21 -1.11
N ALA A 364 14.21 -5.54 -1.12
CA ALA A 364 13.69 -6.78 -0.59
C ALA A 364 13.80 -7.96 -1.57
N MET A 365 14.25 -7.73 -2.80
CA MET A 365 14.40 -8.78 -3.81
C MET A 365 15.45 -9.82 -3.41
N GLY A 366 15.31 -11.04 -3.94
CA GLY A 366 16.27 -12.12 -3.67
C GLY A 366 17.53 -11.95 -4.47
N THR A 367 18.67 -12.00 -3.80
CA THR A 367 19.99 -11.90 -4.43
C THR A 367 20.66 -13.27 -4.60
N LEU A 368 20.07 -14.32 -4.03
CA LEU A 368 20.61 -15.67 -4.13
C LEU A 368 20.63 -16.15 -5.58
N ASN A 369 21.77 -16.69 -6.01
CA ASN A 369 22.02 -17.16 -7.38
C ASN A 369 21.76 -16.08 -8.45
N VAL A 370 21.84 -14.81 -8.08
CA VAL A 370 21.81 -13.68 -9.02
C VAL A 370 23.25 -13.22 -9.25
N ASP A 371 23.57 -12.87 -10.50
CA ASP A 371 24.84 -12.24 -10.84
C ASP A 371 25.11 -11.02 -9.94
N PRO A 372 26.27 -10.94 -9.25
CA PRO A 372 26.58 -9.81 -8.38
C PRO A 372 26.46 -8.45 -9.08
N VAL A 373 26.76 -8.37 -10.38
CA VAL A 373 26.63 -7.13 -11.16
C VAL A 373 25.15 -6.76 -11.36
N MET A 374 24.27 -7.74 -11.52
CA MET A 374 22.82 -7.52 -11.61
C MET A 374 22.23 -7.13 -10.25
N VAL A 375 22.72 -7.72 -9.15
CA VAL A 375 22.34 -7.31 -7.79
C VAL A 375 22.70 -5.84 -7.57
N GLN A 376 23.93 -5.44 -7.94
CA GLN A 376 24.36 -4.05 -7.85
C GLN A 376 23.47 -3.12 -8.67
N TYR A 377 23.13 -3.48 -9.90
CA TYR A 377 22.19 -2.70 -10.72
C TYR A 377 20.84 -2.49 -10.02
N GLY A 378 20.26 -3.54 -9.43
CA GLY A 378 19.02 -3.41 -8.66
C GLY A 378 19.17 -2.45 -7.46
N SER A 379 20.28 -2.55 -6.73
CA SER A 379 20.63 -1.65 -5.62
C SER A 379 20.78 -0.20 -6.08
N ASP A 380 21.45 0.04 -7.21
CA ASP A 380 21.65 1.37 -7.76
C ASP A 380 20.32 2.01 -8.19
N VAL A 381 19.43 1.23 -8.82
CA VAL A 381 18.08 1.70 -9.16
C VAL A 381 17.30 2.05 -7.90
N ALA A 382 17.36 1.21 -6.85
CA ALA A 382 16.72 1.49 -5.57
C ALA A 382 17.28 2.77 -4.91
N GLU A 383 18.61 2.96 -4.97
CA GLU A 383 19.29 4.14 -4.45
C GLU A 383 18.85 5.42 -5.19
N LEU A 384 18.75 5.38 -6.51
CA LEU A 384 18.28 6.53 -7.30
C LEU A 384 16.84 6.92 -6.96
N LEU A 385 15.95 5.93 -6.80
CA LEU A 385 14.56 6.16 -6.41
C LEU A 385 14.47 6.73 -4.98
N ARG A 386 15.23 6.18 -4.05
CA ARG A 386 15.29 6.66 -2.65
C ARG A 386 15.90 8.05 -2.55
N GLY A 387 16.98 8.30 -3.30
CA GLY A 387 17.63 9.60 -3.40
C GLY A 387 16.68 10.67 -3.92
N ASN A 388 15.88 10.34 -4.95
CA ASN A 388 14.82 11.23 -5.42
C ASN A 388 13.80 11.52 -4.31
N ALA A 389 13.32 10.50 -3.59
CA ALA A 389 12.38 10.68 -2.50
C ALA A 389 12.91 11.60 -1.39
N LEU A 390 14.19 11.46 -1.03
CA LEU A 390 14.86 12.31 -0.05
C LEU A 390 15.01 13.76 -0.53
N ASN A 391 15.45 13.95 -1.78
CA ASN A 391 15.58 15.28 -2.39
C ASN A 391 14.23 16.00 -2.39
N VAL A 392 13.17 15.33 -2.83
CA VAL A 392 11.82 15.89 -2.86
C VAL A 392 11.34 16.26 -1.45
N ARG A 393 11.60 15.43 -0.43
CA ARG A 393 11.29 15.76 0.97
C ARG A 393 12.09 16.98 1.45
N SER A 394 13.37 17.05 1.14
CA SER A 394 14.24 18.18 1.48
C SER A 394 13.77 19.48 0.84
N THR A 395 13.44 19.46 -0.46
CA THR A 395 12.88 20.61 -1.19
C THR A 395 11.56 21.07 -0.59
N ASN A 396 10.68 20.14 -0.20
CA ASN A 396 9.43 20.47 0.49
C ASN A 396 9.66 21.12 1.86
N ILE A 397 10.66 20.65 2.63
CA ILE A 397 11.05 21.26 3.90
C ILE A 397 11.60 22.67 3.68
N GLN A 398 12.46 22.87 2.68
CA GLN A 398 13.01 24.19 2.33
C GLN A 398 11.90 25.15 1.90
N ALA A 399 10.96 24.70 1.07
CA ALA A 399 9.77 25.46 0.71
C ALA A 399 8.97 25.84 1.95
N GLY A 400 8.72 24.89 2.86
CA GLY A 400 8.05 25.16 4.14
C GLY A 400 8.75 26.23 4.99
N LYS A 401 10.09 26.16 5.09
CA LYS A 401 10.91 27.17 5.78
C LYS A 401 10.77 28.55 5.13
N ALA A 402 10.85 28.62 3.80
CA ALA A 402 10.71 29.87 3.05
C ALA A 402 9.33 30.51 3.27
N LYS A 403 8.26 29.70 3.28
CA LYS A 403 6.90 30.20 3.58
C LYS A 403 6.77 30.71 5.01
N ALA A 404 7.37 30.01 5.98
CA ALA A 404 7.37 30.44 7.38
C ALA A 404 8.12 31.78 7.55
N SER A 405 9.27 31.96 6.89
CA SER A 405 9.99 33.25 6.89
C SER A 405 9.23 34.37 6.18
N GLN A 406 8.51 34.04 5.11
CA GLN A 406 7.66 35.01 4.39
C GLN A 406 6.45 35.44 5.23
N GLY A 407 5.88 34.53 6.02
CA GLY A 407 4.82 34.84 6.99
C GLY A 407 5.28 35.75 8.14
N LEU A 408 6.56 35.71 8.50
CA LEU A 408 7.16 36.63 9.48
C LEU A 408 7.43 38.02 8.87
N SER A 409 7.68 38.11 7.56
CA SER A 409 7.96 39.36 6.85
C SER A 409 6.72 40.23 6.56
N SER A 410 5.50 39.74 6.82
CA SER A 410 4.29 40.58 6.73
C SER A 410 4.05 41.45 7.97
N GLY A 411 4.92 41.36 8.99
CA GLY A 411 4.95 42.25 10.14
C GLY A 411 5.89 43.43 9.90
N SER A 412 5.35 44.57 9.46
CA SER A 412 5.93 45.91 9.50
C SER A 412 7.41 46.05 9.06
N TYR A 413 7.63 46.25 7.77
CA TYR A 413 8.81 46.96 7.30
C TYR A 413 8.63 48.46 7.52
N TYR A 414 8.94 48.96 8.73
CA TYR A 414 9.17 50.39 8.93
C TYR A 414 10.49 50.75 8.23
N GLY A 415 10.38 51.20 6.99
CA GLY A 415 11.50 51.78 6.27
C GLY A 415 12.00 53.02 7.00
N TYR A 416 13.20 52.93 7.60
CA TYR A 416 13.97 54.10 8.01
C TYR A 416 14.49 54.84 6.76
N GLY A 417 13.62 55.64 6.14
CA GLY A 417 13.98 56.59 5.12
C GLY A 417 14.59 57.85 5.74
N ARG A 418 15.91 57.90 5.87
CA ARG A 418 16.64 59.19 5.93
C ARG A 418 16.71 59.75 4.50
N GLY A 419 15.91 60.77 4.20
CA GLY A 419 16.04 61.51 2.94
C GLY A 419 14.88 62.47 2.71
N TYR A 420 15.17 63.77 2.84
CA TYR A 420 14.26 64.88 2.67
C TYR A 420 13.49 64.85 1.33
N GLY A 421 12.17 64.77 1.39
CA GLY A 421 11.29 64.95 0.23
C GLY A 421 9.82 64.82 0.61
N TYR A 422 9.07 65.92 0.49
CA TYR A 422 7.62 65.96 0.65
C TYR A 422 6.96 65.07 -0.42
N GLY A 423 6.56 63.86 -0.02
CA GLY A 423 5.78 62.95 -0.85
C GLY A 423 4.93 62.05 0.05
N TYR A 424 3.61 62.22 -0.02
CA TYR A 424 2.64 61.31 0.60
C TYR A 424 2.72 59.94 -0.09
N GLY A 425 3.66 59.11 0.35
CA GLY A 425 3.74 57.70 -0.05
C GLY A 425 2.70 56.88 0.72
N TYR A 426 1.54 56.66 0.11
CA TYR A 426 0.65 55.56 0.53
C TYR A 426 1.41 54.25 0.34
N GLY A 427 1.94 53.69 1.42
CA GLY A 427 2.46 52.33 1.45
C GLY A 427 1.31 51.36 1.21
N TYR A 428 1.13 50.94 -0.04
CA TYR A 428 0.18 49.90 -0.40
C TYR A 428 0.76 48.57 0.13
N SER A 429 0.33 48.15 1.32
CA SER A 429 0.53 46.78 1.76
C SER A 429 -0.41 45.93 0.92
N ASP A 430 0.14 45.11 0.02
CA ASP A 430 -0.65 44.13 -0.73
C ASP A 430 -0.80 42.86 0.11
N PRO A 431 -1.96 42.62 0.75
CA PRO A 431 -2.20 41.41 1.53
C PRO A 431 -2.15 40.12 0.69
N ASN A 432 -2.25 40.21 -0.65
CA ASN A 432 -2.13 39.05 -1.55
C ASN A 432 -0.68 38.65 -1.86
N SER A 433 0.29 39.53 -1.59
CA SER A 433 1.70 39.25 -1.90
C SER A 433 2.21 37.97 -1.24
N SER A 434 1.89 37.75 0.04
CA SER A 434 2.35 36.57 0.78
C SER A 434 1.78 35.25 0.22
N ALA A 435 0.50 35.22 -0.14
CA ALA A 435 -0.12 34.05 -0.77
C ALA A 435 0.45 33.80 -2.17
N ASP A 436 0.76 34.85 -2.93
CA ASP A 436 1.37 34.76 -4.25
C ASP A 436 2.81 34.23 -4.17
N TYR A 437 3.62 34.74 -3.23
CA TYR A 437 4.96 34.22 -2.96
C TYR A 437 4.95 32.76 -2.50
N GLN A 438 3.97 32.36 -1.68
CA GLN A 438 3.82 30.96 -1.28
C GLN A 438 3.43 30.07 -2.46
N ARG A 439 2.55 30.53 -3.36
CA ARG A 439 2.18 29.82 -4.60
C ARG A 439 3.36 29.66 -5.54
N VAL A 440 4.18 30.70 -5.70
CA VAL A 440 5.42 30.66 -6.50
C VAL A 440 6.42 29.68 -5.88
N THR A 441 6.59 29.71 -4.55
CA THR A 441 7.47 28.78 -3.83
C THR A 441 7.03 27.32 -4.04
N ASP A 442 5.72 27.04 -4.00
CA ASP A 442 5.18 25.71 -4.30
C ASP A 442 5.35 25.30 -5.77
N ALA A 443 5.20 26.24 -6.70
CA ALA A 443 5.43 25.99 -8.12
C ALA A 443 6.91 25.62 -8.38
N TYR A 444 7.85 26.35 -7.79
CA TYR A 444 9.28 26.05 -7.87
C TYR A 444 9.61 24.69 -7.26
N ALA A 445 9.14 24.41 -6.03
CA ALA A 445 9.38 23.12 -5.37
C ALA A 445 8.84 21.94 -6.21
N ARG A 446 7.65 22.09 -6.81
CA ARG A 446 7.09 21.12 -7.76
C ARG A 446 7.94 20.98 -9.01
N GLY A 447 8.32 22.10 -9.63
CA GLY A 447 9.16 22.12 -10.83
C GLY A 447 10.48 21.37 -10.63
N THR A 448 11.20 21.67 -9.56
CA THR A 448 12.44 20.99 -9.18
C THR A 448 12.22 19.49 -8.95
N ALA A 449 11.21 19.12 -8.15
CA ALA A 449 10.93 17.72 -7.85
C ALA A 449 10.67 16.87 -9.11
N TYR A 450 9.88 17.39 -10.06
CA TYR A 450 9.59 16.67 -11.30
C TYR A 450 10.76 16.68 -12.29
N ALA A 451 11.56 17.75 -12.33
CA ALA A 451 12.79 17.78 -13.12
C ALA A 451 13.79 16.74 -12.63
N ASP A 452 14.03 16.68 -11.32
CA ASP A 452 14.90 15.69 -10.68
C ASP A 452 14.41 14.26 -10.94
N PHE A 453 13.09 14.03 -10.83
CA PHE A 453 12.50 12.72 -11.12
C PHE A 453 12.73 12.27 -12.56
N ARG A 454 12.56 13.17 -13.55
CA ARG A 454 12.87 12.87 -14.96
C ARG A 454 14.37 12.61 -15.17
N GLY A 455 15.23 13.33 -14.47
CA GLY A 455 16.67 13.08 -14.47
C GLY A 455 17.02 11.68 -13.97
N VAL A 456 16.41 11.26 -12.86
CA VAL A 456 16.55 9.91 -12.29
C VAL A 456 16.07 8.83 -13.26
N LEU A 457 14.90 8.99 -13.89
CA LEU A 457 14.42 8.03 -14.89
C LEU A 457 15.38 7.93 -16.10
N SER A 458 15.92 9.05 -16.57
CA SER A 458 16.90 9.06 -17.66
C SER A 458 18.19 8.31 -17.28
N GLN A 459 18.65 8.44 -16.04
CA GLN A 459 19.81 7.70 -15.54
C GLN A 459 19.51 6.20 -15.45
N ILE A 460 18.34 5.82 -14.91
CA ILE A 460 17.88 4.43 -14.87
C ILE A 460 17.80 3.84 -16.28
N ASP A 461 17.29 4.58 -17.27
CA ASP A 461 17.20 4.10 -18.67
C ASP A 461 18.57 3.77 -19.26
N LYS A 462 19.57 4.61 -19.02
CA LYS A 462 20.96 4.37 -19.45
C LYS A 462 21.56 3.14 -18.78
N MET A 463 21.39 3.02 -17.46
CA MET A 463 21.87 1.87 -16.69
C MET A 463 21.22 0.57 -17.15
N THR A 464 19.91 0.59 -17.35
CA THR A 464 19.11 -0.55 -17.81
C THR A 464 19.56 -1.03 -19.19
N ALA A 465 19.75 -0.10 -20.14
CA ALA A 465 20.22 -0.42 -21.48
C ALA A 465 21.65 -1.01 -21.47
N SER A 466 22.54 -0.47 -20.62
CA SER A 466 23.89 -1.00 -20.45
C SER A 466 23.87 -2.40 -19.86
N MET A 467 23.10 -2.59 -18.79
CA MET A 467 22.98 -3.86 -18.07
C MET A 467 22.39 -4.96 -18.96
N ARG A 468 21.35 -4.64 -19.74
CA ARG A 468 20.76 -5.56 -20.72
C ARG A 468 21.80 -6.12 -21.70
N ARG A 469 22.61 -5.24 -22.29
CA ARG A 469 23.66 -5.65 -23.24
C ARG A 469 24.70 -6.53 -22.56
N GLN A 470 25.21 -6.07 -21.41
CA GLN A 470 26.23 -6.79 -20.65
C GLN A 470 25.77 -8.21 -20.27
N MET A 471 24.54 -8.36 -19.80
CA MET A 471 24.01 -9.67 -19.40
C MET A 471 23.65 -10.55 -20.58
N THR A 472 23.13 -9.97 -21.67
CA THR A 472 22.89 -10.70 -22.92
C THR A 472 24.21 -11.25 -23.48
N ASP A 473 25.27 -10.45 -23.44
CA ASP A 473 26.61 -10.87 -23.89
C ASP A 473 27.21 -11.93 -22.96
N LYS A 474 27.01 -11.82 -21.64
CA LYS A 474 27.56 -12.75 -20.64
C LYS A 474 26.87 -14.11 -20.67
N TYR A 475 25.54 -14.13 -20.68
CA TYR A 475 24.75 -15.35 -20.55
C TYR A 475 24.23 -15.91 -21.88
N LYS A 476 24.45 -15.19 -22.99
CA LYS A 476 24.00 -15.57 -24.34
C LYS A 476 22.49 -15.83 -24.41
N MET A 477 21.72 -15.13 -23.58
CA MET A 477 20.27 -15.16 -23.54
C MET A 477 19.74 -13.73 -23.58
N GLN A 478 18.57 -13.51 -24.18
CA GLN A 478 18.00 -12.17 -24.27
C GLN A 478 17.56 -11.69 -22.88
N PHE A 479 18.10 -10.55 -22.43
CA PHE A 479 17.63 -9.82 -21.26
C PHE A 479 16.68 -8.68 -21.66
#